data_AF-A0A2W6WJD7-F1
#
_entry.id   AF-A0A2W6WJD7-F1
#
_cell.length_a   1.000
_cell.length_b   1.000
_cell.length_c   1.000
_cell.angle_alpha   90.00
_cell.angle_beta   90.00
_cell.angle_gamma   90.00
#
_symmetry.space_group_name_H-M   'P 1'
#
loop_
_entity.id
_entity.type
_entity.pdbx_description
1 polymer ?
#
loop_
_entity_poly.entity_id
_entity_poly.type
_entity_poly.pdbx_seq_one_letter_code
_entity_poly.pdbx_strand_id
1 'polypeptide(L)'
;MVQNSPAFFEQLIVDLLIAMGYGGSHKNAAAQLGRSGDGGVDGVINEDRLGLDRVYVQAKRYADTTVGRPAVQAFVGSLVGHHGATKGVFVTTLTFSSQARDYVKHLAQRVILIDGDRLTDLMIEYGVGVRVSRRIEFKRLDEDFFAEE
;
A
#
# COMPACT_ATOMS: atom_id res chain seq x y z
N MET A 1 14.16 5.00 2.36
CA MET A 1 13.36 4.10 1.51
C MET A 1 14.07 3.76 0.20
N VAL A 2 14.54 4.76 -0.57
CA VAL A 2 15.14 4.57 -1.91
C VAL A 2 16.45 3.75 -1.90
N GLN A 3 17.19 3.73 -0.80
CA GLN A 3 18.46 2.98 -0.66
C GLN A 3 18.28 1.49 -0.31
N ASN A 4 17.06 1.02 0.01
CA ASN A 4 16.82 -0.37 0.41
C ASN A 4 16.51 -1.25 -0.80
N SER A 5 16.78 -2.55 -0.75
CA SER A 5 16.57 -3.48 -1.88
C SER A 5 15.12 -3.50 -2.41
N PRO A 6 14.88 -3.86 -3.68
CA PRO A 6 13.53 -4.03 -4.22
C PRO A 6 12.66 -4.97 -3.38
N ALA A 7 13.21 -6.11 -2.96
CA ALA A 7 12.53 -7.07 -2.08
C ALA A 7 12.13 -6.46 -0.72
N PHE A 8 12.96 -5.57 -0.15
CA PHE A 8 12.58 -4.85 1.06
C PHE A 8 11.37 -3.95 0.81
N PHE A 9 11.34 -3.24 -0.31
CA PHE A 9 10.22 -2.36 -0.64
C PHE A 9 8.93 -3.15 -0.84
N GLU A 10 9.00 -4.28 -1.56
CA GLU A 10 7.87 -5.21 -1.71
C GLU A 10 7.35 -5.66 -0.34
N GLN A 11 8.24 -6.16 0.53
CA GLN A 11 7.87 -6.59 1.89
C GLN A 11 7.23 -5.46 2.70
N LEU A 12 7.76 -4.24 2.61
CA LEU A 12 7.20 -3.08 3.29
C LEU A 12 5.77 -2.77 2.84
N ILE A 13 5.48 -2.92 1.54
CA ILE A 13 4.11 -2.75 1.03
C ILE A 13 3.20 -3.85 1.57
N VAL A 14 3.69 -5.09 1.72
CA VAL A 14 2.94 -6.17 2.36
C VAL A 14 2.60 -5.82 3.80
N ASP A 15 3.62 -5.43 4.58
CA ASP A 15 3.46 -5.09 5.99
C ASP A 15 2.45 -3.94 6.17
N LEU A 16 2.49 -2.95 5.27
CA LEU A 16 1.53 -1.85 5.25
C LEU A 16 0.10 -2.34 4.98
N LEU A 17 -0.10 -3.15 3.94
CA LEU A 17 -1.44 -3.65 3.61
C LEU A 17 -2.00 -4.54 4.73
N ILE A 18 -1.16 -5.34 5.38
CA ILE A 18 -1.56 -6.12 6.57
C ILE A 18 -1.96 -5.20 7.72
N ALA A 19 -1.18 -4.16 8.00
CA ALA A 19 -1.51 -3.18 9.05
C ALA A 19 -2.82 -2.43 8.76
N MET A 20 -3.15 -2.23 7.48
CA MET A 20 -4.42 -1.68 7.00
C MET A 20 -5.59 -2.67 7.07
N GLY A 21 -5.36 -3.92 7.47
CA GLY A 21 -6.39 -4.96 7.64
C GLY A 21 -6.60 -5.87 6.42
N TYR A 22 -5.78 -5.76 5.37
CA TYR A 22 -5.80 -6.70 4.25
C TYR A 22 -5.10 -8.01 4.61
N GLY A 23 -5.40 -9.08 3.86
CA GLY A 23 -4.73 -10.37 3.95
C GLY A 23 -5.41 -11.40 4.84
N GLY A 24 -6.52 -11.03 5.49
CA GLY A 24 -7.33 -11.96 6.29
C GLY A 24 -6.62 -12.44 7.56
N SER A 25 -6.41 -13.75 7.71
CA SER A 25 -5.64 -14.27 8.85
C SER A 25 -4.13 -14.06 8.62
N HIS A 26 -3.45 -13.43 9.58
CA HIS A 26 -2.05 -13.00 9.50
C HIS A 26 -1.04 -13.99 8.90
N LYS A 27 -1.29 -15.31 8.96
CA LYS A 27 -0.38 -16.34 8.42
C LYS A 27 -0.47 -16.55 6.90
N ASN A 28 -1.61 -16.25 6.26
CA ASN A 28 -1.81 -16.52 4.83
C ASN A 28 -1.51 -15.31 3.94
N ALA A 29 -1.58 -14.08 4.48
CA ALA A 29 -1.38 -12.83 3.76
C ALA A 29 0.00 -12.72 3.10
N ALA A 30 1.06 -12.97 3.87
CA ALA A 30 2.45 -12.87 3.39
C ALA A 30 2.83 -14.00 2.43
N ALA A 31 2.18 -15.17 2.51
CA ALA A 31 2.50 -16.34 1.68
C ALA A 31 1.99 -16.21 0.22
N GLN A 32 1.09 -15.27 -0.06
CA GLN A 32 0.53 -15.03 -1.40
C GLN A 32 1.30 -13.97 -2.20
N LEU A 33 2.11 -13.12 -1.54
CA LEU A 33 2.99 -12.15 -2.19
C LEU A 33 4.38 -12.76 -2.42
N GLY A 34 4.92 -12.61 -3.64
CA GLY A 34 6.18 -13.23 -4.07
C GLY A 34 6.05 -14.48 -4.96
N ARG A 35 4.83 -14.94 -5.26
CA ARG A 35 4.55 -15.96 -6.29
C ARG A 35 4.03 -15.33 -7.58
N SER A 36 4.76 -14.38 -8.16
CA SER A 36 4.42 -13.85 -9.48
C SER A 36 5.63 -13.85 -10.39
N GLY A 37 5.55 -14.65 -11.45
CA GLY A 37 6.54 -14.75 -12.54
C GLY A 37 6.02 -14.13 -13.84
N ASP A 38 5.01 -13.28 -13.77
CA ASP A 38 4.17 -12.80 -14.86
C ASP A 38 4.26 -11.28 -15.07
N GLY A 39 5.50 -10.80 -15.22
CA GLY A 39 5.80 -9.61 -16.03
C GLY A 39 5.18 -8.26 -15.62
N GLY A 40 4.48 -8.15 -14.49
CA GLY A 40 3.84 -6.90 -14.08
C GLY A 40 2.95 -6.94 -12.82
N VAL A 41 2.90 -8.03 -12.06
CA VAL A 41 2.31 -8.10 -10.72
C VAL A 41 3.40 -8.60 -9.78
N ASP A 42 3.55 -8.02 -8.59
CA ASP A 42 4.55 -8.49 -7.62
C ASP A 42 3.91 -9.40 -6.55
N GLY A 43 2.60 -9.29 -6.36
CA GLY A 43 1.85 -10.28 -5.61
C GLY A 43 0.36 -10.00 -5.47
N VAL A 44 -0.30 -10.84 -4.67
CA VAL A 44 -1.75 -10.82 -4.47
C VAL A 44 -2.04 -10.88 -2.98
N ILE A 45 -3.01 -10.09 -2.52
CA ILE A 45 -3.49 -10.10 -1.13
C ILE A 45 -5.01 -10.18 -1.10
N ASN A 46 -5.56 -10.89 -0.12
CA ASN A 46 -7.01 -10.94 0.07
C ASN A 46 -7.52 -9.61 0.66
N GLU A 47 -8.66 -9.12 0.20
CA GLU A 47 -9.36 -7.97 0.81
C GLU A 47 -10.15 -8.39 2.04
N ASP A 48 -10.70 -9.61 2.02
CA ASP A 48 -11.52 -10.16 3.08
C ASP A 48 -10.89 -11.40 3.73
N ARG A 49 -11.44 -11.80 4.88
CA ARG A 49 -10.91 -12.92 5.67
C ARG A 49 -11.12 -14.28 5.03
N LEU A 50 -12.13 -14.43 4.17
CA LEU A 50 -12.45 -15.67 3.46
C LEU A 50 -11.67 -15.79 2.14
N GLY A 51 -11.08 -14.70 1.65
CA GLY A 51 -10.29 -14.67 0.42
C GLY A 51 -11.13 -14.74 -0.85
N LEU A 52 -12.36 -14.25 -0.78
CA LEU A 52 -13.28 -14.19 -1.92
C LEU A 52 -12.87 -13.05 -2.86
N ASP A 53 -12.43 -11.94 -2.28
CA ASP A 53 -11.94 -10.76 -2.96
C ASP A 53 -10.42 -10.69 -2.85
N ARG A 54 -9.77 -10.51 -4.00
CA ARG A 54 -8.31 -10.40 -4.12
C ARG A 54 -7.92 -9.06 -4.72
N VAL A 55 -6.85 -8.49 -4.19
CA VAL A 55 -6.21 -7.26 -4.64
C VAL A 55 -4.82 -7.60 -5.16
N TYR A 56 -4.57 -7.22 -6.41
CA TYR A 56 -3.28 -7.44 -7.08
C TYR A 56 -2.38 -6.23 -6.85
N VAL A 57 -1.12 -6.46 -6.53
CA VAL A 57 -0.20 -5.41 -6.08
C VAL A 57 1.02 -5.37 -6.99
N GLN A 58 1.38 -4.16 -7.42
CA GLN A 58 2.68 -3.85 -8.03
C GLN A 58 3.34 -2.75 -7.19
N ALA A 59 4.56 -3.01 -6.73
CA ALA A 59 5.39 -2.10 -5.96
C ALA A 59 6.67 -1.77 -6.77
N LYS A 60 6.72 -0.58 -7.37
CA LYS A 60 7.93 -0.13 -8.08
C LYS A 60 8.68 0.94 -7.32
N ARG A 61 9.91 0.61 -6.95
CA ARG A 61 10.89 1.57 -6.43
C ARG A 61 11.53 2.34 -7.59
N TYR A 62 11.23 3.63 -7.70
CA TYR A 62 11.90 4.54 -8.64
C TYR A 62 12.77 5.53 -7.87
N ALA A 63 13.93 5.86 -8.43
CA ALA A 63 14.87 6.81 -7.82
C ALA A 63 14.49 8.26 -8.16
N ASP A 64 14.36 8.60 -9.45
CA ASP A 64 14.23 9.99 -9.88
C ASP A 64 13.20 10.23 -11.01
N THR A 65 12.30 9.29 -11.30
CA THR A 65 11.40 9.38 -12.46
C THR A 65 9.93 9.22 -12.08
N THR A 66 9.13 10.22 -12.45
CA THR A 66 7.67 10.15 -12.38
C THR A 66 7.13 8.95 -13.16
N VAL A 67 6.20 8.21 -12.54
CA VAL A 67 5.59 7.03 -13.15
C VAL A 67 4.53 7.46 -14.17
N GLY A 68 4.82 7.21 -15.44
CA GLY A 68 3.94 7.56 -16.56
C GLY A 68 2.87 6.51 -16.85
N ARG A 69 1.92 6.89 -17.71
CA ARG A 69 0.85 6.03 -18.20
C ARG A 69 1.32 4.66 -18.73
N PRO A 70 2.44 4.52 -19.48
CA PRO A 70 2.86 3.22 -19.99
C PRO A 70 3.10 2.17 -18.90
N ALA A 71 3.68 2.56 -17.76
CA ALA A 71 3.90 1.66 -16.63
C ALA A 71 2.57 1.20 -16.02
N VAL A 72 1.63 2.14 -15.83
CA VAL A 72 0.29 1.82 -15.32
C VAL A 72 -0.50 0.94 -16.28
N GLN A 73 -0.37 1.19 -17.60
CA GLN A 73 -1.00 0.36 -18.62
C GLN A 73 -0.43 -1.05 -18.66
N ALA A 74 0.89 -1.22 -18.48
CA ALA A 74 1.51 -2.53 -18.37
C ALA A 74 0.96 -3.31 -17.16
N PHE A 75 0.88 -2.67 -15.99
CA PHE A 75 0.26 -3.25 -14.80
C PHE A 75 -1.20 -3.68 -15.03
N VAL A 76 -2.00 -2.81 -15.66
CA VAL A 76 -3.40 -3.13 -16.00
C VAL A 76 -3.47 -4.29 -16.99
N GLY A 77 -2.56 -4.37 -17.96
CA GLY A 77 -2.46 -5.49 -18.89
C GLY A 77 -2.22 -6.81 -18.16
N SER A 78 -1.25 -6.85 -17.24
CA SER A 78 -1.01 -8.02 -16.39
C SER A 78 -2.21 -8.35 -15.52
N LEU A 79 -2.86 -7.35 -14.92
CA LEU A 79 -4.06 -7.52 -14.11
C LEU A 79 -5.17 -8.23 -14.89
N VAL A 80 -5.48 -7.76 -16.11
CA VAL A 80 -6.54 -8.35 -16.96
C VAL A 80 -6.18 -9.76 -17.44
N GLY A 81 -4.88 -10.07 -17.54
CA GLY A 81 -4.40 -11.42 -17.83
C GLY A 81 -4.78 -12.46 -16.76
N HIS A 82 -5.10 -12.02 -15.54
CA HIS A 82 -5.59 -12.88 -14.48
C HIS A 82 -7.12 -13.01 -14.51
N HIS A 83 -7.62 -14.20 -14.78
CA HIS A 83 -9.06 -14.48 -14.76
C HIS A 83 -9.71 -14.07 -13.43
N GLY A 84 -10.72 -13.20 -13.52
CA GLY A 84 -11.48 -12.70 -12.37
C GLY A 84 -10.80 -11.59 -11.57
N ALA A 85 -9.65 -11.07 -12.01
CA ALA A 85 -8.99 -9.95 -11.35
C ALA A 85 -9.68 -8.63 -11.68
N THR A 86 -10.21 -7.98 -10.65
CA THR A 86 -10.99 -6.73 -10.79
C THR A 86 -10.40 -5.57 -10.01
N LYS A 87 -9.49 -5.83 -9.06
CA LYS A 87 -8.94 -4.85 -8.12
C LYS A 87 -7.41 -4.88 -8.15
N GLY A 88 -6.80 -3.70 -8.26
CA GLY A 88 -5.35 -3.56 -8.31
C GLY A 88 -4.85 -2.33 -7.55
N VAL A 89 -3.66 -2.43 -6.97
CA VAL A 89 -2.94 -1.33 -6.32
C VAL A 89 -1.55 -1.22 -6.94
N PHE A 90 -1.24 -0.04 -7.47
CA PHE A 90 0.11 0.28 -7.94
C PHE A 90 0.73 1.28 -6.96
N VAL A 91 1.76 0.82 -6.24
CA VAL A 91 2.55 1.61 -5.31
C VAL A 91 3.88 2.02 -5.92
N THR A 92 4.27 3.27 -5.70
CA THR A 92 5.60 3.77 -6.05
C THR A 92 6.14 4.74 -5.00
N THR A 93 7.47 4.84 -4.90
CA THR A 93 8.17 5.80 -4.03
C THR A 93 8.14 7.24 -4.57
N LEU A 94 7.73 7.44 -5.82
CA LEU A 94 7.67 8.75 -6.48
C LEU A 94 6.23 9.14 -6.80
N THR A 95 6.04 10.10 -7.70
CA THR A 95 4.71 10.57 -8.13
C THR A 95 4.28 9.89 -9.42
N PHE A 96 2.97 9.80 -9.63
CA PHE A 96 2.39 9.45 -10.93
C PHE A 96 2.21 10.70 -11.80
N SER A 97 2.26 10.54 -13.13
CA SER A 97 1.92 11.63 -14.04
C SER A 97 0.41 11.91 -14.05
N SER A 98 -0.02 13.10 -14.47
CA SER A 98 -1.44 13.41 -14.64
C SER A 98 -2.12 12.43 -15.60
N GLN A 99 -1.45 12.09 -16.71
CA GLN A 99 -1.96 11.13 -17.69
C GLN A 99 -2.12 9.72 -17.11
N ALA A 100 -1.24 9.30 -16.19
CA ALA A 100 -1.37 8.04 -15.48
C ALA A 100 -2.58 8.04 -14.53
N ARG A 101 -2.79 9.12 -13.78
CA ARG A 101 -3.95 9.29 -12.90
C ARG A 101 -5.26 9.38 -13.66
N ASP A 102 -5.29 10.03 -14.82
CA ASP A 102 -6.49 10.13 -15.65
C ASP A 102 -6.81 8.81 -16.34
N TYR A 103 -5.79 8.06 -16.77
CA TYR A 103 -5.97 6.75 -17.37
C TYR A 103 -6.74 5.78 -16.46
N VAL A 104 -6.39 5.69 -15.17
CA VAL A 104 -7.05 4.75 -14.25
C VAL A 104 -8.52 5.07 -13.97
N LYS A 105 -8.95 6.33 -14.11
CA LYS A 105 -10.34 6.74 -13.88
C LYS A 105 -11.31 6.16 -14.92
N HIS A 106 -10.81 5.74 -16.08
CA HIS A 106 -11.60 5.28 -17.22
C HIS A 106 -11.55 3.75 -17.39
N LEU A 107 -10.95 3.04 -16.44
CA LEU A 107 -10.84 1.58 -16.49
C LEU A 107 -12.09 0.92 -15.92
N ALA A 108 -12.42 -0.25 -16.46
CA ALA A 108 -13.44 -1.12 -15.87
C ALA A 108 -12.97 -1.72 -14.54
N GLN A 109 -11.67 -1.98 -14.41
CA GLN A 109 -11.02 -2.48 -13.20
C GLN A 109 -10.82 -1.34 -12.20
N ARG A 110 -10.96 -1.65 -10.91
CA ARG A 110 -10.69 -0.71 -9.82
C ARG A 110 -9.20 -0.69 -9.52
N VAL A 111 -8.49 0.28 -10.10
CA VAL A 111 -7.04 0.47 -9.90
C VAL A 111 -6.79 1.69 -9.03
N ILE A 112 -6.10 1.48 -7.90
CA ILE A 112 -5.67 2.54 -7.00
C ILE A 112 -4.18 2.81 -7.18
N LEU A 113 -3.84 4.09 -7.33
CA LEU A 113 -2.46 4.57 -7.37
C LEU A 113 -2.07 5.12 -5.99
N ILE A 114 -0.92 4.67 -5.48
CA ILE A 114 -0.32 5.15 -4.23
C ILE A 114 1.08 5.66 -4.54
N ASP A 115 1.24 6.98 -4.56
CA ASP A 115 2.53 7.66 -4.71
C ASP A 115 3.24 7.82 -3.36
N GLY A 116 4.48 8.32 -3.41
CA GLY A 116 5.36 8.43 -2.24
C GLY A 116 4.76 9.23 -1.06
N ASP A 117 4.04 10.31 -1.35
CA ASP A 117 3.40 11.13 -0.31
C ASP A 117 2.29 10.33 0.37
N ARG A 118 1.35 9.77 -0.42
CA ARG A 118 0.27 8.94 0.12
C ARG A 118 0.78 7.69 0.83
N LEU A 119 1.86 7.08 0.32
CA LEU A 119 2.51 5.94 0.96
C LEU A 119 3.03 6.33 2.34
N THR A 120 3.64 7.51 2.46
CA THR A 120 4.17 8.02 3.73
C THR A 120 3.04 8.30 4.72
N ASP A 121 1.94 8.91 4.28
CA ASP A 121 0.78 9.16 5.12
C ASP A 121 0.20 7.85 5.67
N LEU A 122 0.02 6.83 4.82
CA LEU A 122 -0.44 5.51 5.24
C LEU A 122 0.54 4.85 6.22
N MET A 123 1.84 4.94 5.97
CA MET A 123 2.85 4.41 6.90
C MET A 123 2.75 5.05 8.29
N ILE A 124 2.50 6.36 8.36
CA ILE A 124 2.30 7.08 9.62
C ILE A 124 0.99 6.66 10.28
N GLU A 125 -0.11 6.62 9.52
CA GLU A 125 -1.45 6.27 9.99
C GLU A 125 -1.50 4.87 10.61
N TYR A 126 -0.88 3.90 9.94
CA TYR A 126 -0.90 2.49 10.35
C TYR A 126 0.35 2.05 11.14
N GLY A 127 1.25 2.99 11.48
CA GLY A 127 2.40 2.72 12.34
C GLY A 127 3.49 1.84 11.71
N VAL A 128 3.60 1.80 10.39
CA VAL A 128 4.55 0.93 9.66
C VAL A 128 5.82 1.69 9.31
N GLY A 129 6.98 1.17 9.73
CA GLY A 129 8.27 1.79 9.44
C GLY A 129 8.51 3.15 10.11
N VAL A 130 7.65 3.52 11.06
CA VAL A 130 7.72 4.77 11.82
C VAL A 130 8.00 4.50 13.30
N ARG A 131 8.53 5.50 14.00
CA ARG A 131 8.73 5.47 15.45
C ARG A 131 8.27 6.79 16.05
N VAL A 132 7.66 6.73 17.23
CA VAL A 132 7.32 7.94 17.97
C VAL A 132 8.62 8.61 18.43
N SER A 133 8.92 9.77 17.86
CA SER A 133 10.13 10.52 18.23
C SER A 133 9.96 11.30 19.54
N ARG A 134 8.74 11.78 19.83
CA ARG A 134 8.43 12.54 21.04
C ARG A 134 6.93 12.43 21.33
N ARG A 135 6.58 12.31 22.61
CA ARG A 135 5.20 12.45 23.11
C ARG A 135 5.13 13.76 23.90
N ILE A 136 4.16 14.61 23.57
CA ILE A 136 3.86 15.81 24.36
C ILE A 136 2.59 15.49 25.16
N GLU A 137 2.69 15.59 26.48
CA GLU A 137 1.59 15.38 27.40
C GLU A 137 1.19 16.73 28.00
N PHE A 138 -0.08 17.10 27.86
CA PHE A 138 -0.62 18.30 28.49
C PHE A 138 -1.27 17.88 29.81
N LYS A 139 -0.71 18.35 30.92
CA LYS A 139 -1.26 18.13 32.26
C LYS A 139 -2.11 19.34 32.66
N ARG A 140 -3.28 19.08 33.23
CA ARG A 140 -4.11 20.07 33.91
C ARG A 140 -4.18 19.68 35.39
N LEU A 141 -4.33 20.68 36.24
CA LEU A 141 -4.60 20.45 37.66
C LEU A 141 -5.94 19.70 37.79
N ASP A 142 -5.92 18.61 38.53
CA ASP A 142 -7.13 17.84 38.87
C ASP A 142 -7.74 18.48 40.11
N GLU A 143 -8.73 19.36 39.92
CA GLU A 143 -9.35 20.10 41.02
C GLU A 143 -10.12 19.17 41.98
N ASP A 144 -10.64 18.04 41.50
CA ASP A 144 -11.39 17.06 42.30
C ASP A 144 -10.47 16.34 43.30
N PHE A 145 -9.20 16.11 42.95
CA PHE A 145 -8.21 15.58 43.89
C PHE A 145 -7.97 16.52 45.09
N PHE A 146 -8.14 17.82 44.90
CA PHE A 146 -7.94 18.85 45.92
C PHE A 146 -9.24 19.33 46.58
N ALA A 147 -10.39 18.76 46.22
CA ALA A 147 -11.64 19.05 46.90
C ALA A 147 -11.66 18.30 48.24
N GLU A 148 -11.48 19.02 49.35
CA GLU A 148 -11.80 18.52 50.69
C GLU A 148 -13.33 18.53 50.85
N GLU A 149 -13.92 17.41 51.31
CA GLU A 149 -15.35 17.33 51.68
C GLU A 149 -15.73 18.31 52.81
#